data_AF-A0A925H580-F1
#
_entry.id   AF-A0A925H580-F1
#
_cell.length_a   1.000
_cell.length_b   1.000
_cell.length_c   1.000
_cell.angle_alpha   90.00
_cell.angle_beta   90.00
_cell.angle_gamma   90.00
#
_symmetry.space_group_name_H-M   'P 1'
#
loop_
_entity.id
_entity.type
_entity.pdbx_description
1 polymer ?
#
loop_
_entity_poly.entity_id
_entity_poly.type
_entity_poly.pdbx_seq_one_letter_code
_entity_poly.pdbx_strand_id
1 'polypeptide(L)'
;MQDIASINLLDARKRTRSFAPRFAVPFLCFCILAALLVSWWPLQLSIATVFLFAGPHNWMELRFFLASMPARWGKSKPFYAVGLGGVAVLTIGYVALYALGQSWYLSDAAWTAGAATWNTALLLWLCALVQLRARQLKRDRSWVFAVGFALCSAAWLAPSWFSLALVYLHPLIALWFLDRQLKRTRPEWRGAYHLCLAALPVLLVMMWILLSRAPNLPDEQALPWRITQHAGATLLTGVSSHLLVATHVFLETIHYGAWLVLIPLAGLGPRVWRMDRIPLAVSRAGWPRAVRAALIFGALVVLLLWIGFGVDYATTRDIYFTFAMAHVLAEAPFLIRLL
;
A
#
# COMPACT_ATOMS: atom_id res chain seq x y z
N MET A 1 -2.06 -33.24 -39.45
CA MET A 1 -1.28 -32.39 -38.52
C MET A 1 -2.08 -31.27 -37.84
N GLN A 2 -3.27 -30.88 -38.32
CA GLN A 2 -4.12 -29.88 -37.64
C GLN A 2 -4.83 -30.42 -36.37
N ASP A 3 -5.08 -31.72 -36.24
CA ASP A 3 -5.76 -32.32 -35.07
C ASP A 3 -4.91 -32.44 -33.79
N ILE A 4 -3.58 -32.40 -33.89
CA ILE A 4 -2.71 -32.52 -32.70
C ILE A 4 -2.61 -31.16 -31.98
N ALA A 5 -2.82 -30.06 -32.69
CA ALA A 5 -2.80 -28.71 -32.12
C ALA A 5 -4.08 -28.39 -31.33
N SER A 6 -5.25 -28.91 -31.75
CA SER A 6 -6.54 -28.70 -31.07
C SER A 6 -6.61 -29.43 -29.71
N ILE A 7 -6.05 -30.64 -29.61
CA ILE A 7 -6.05 -31.44 -28.38
C ILE A 7 -5.23 -30.75 -27.28
N ASN A 8 -4.05 -30.20 -27.63
CA ASN A 8 -3.19 -29.47 -26.67
C ASN A 8 -3.83 -28.17 -26.14
N LEU A 9 -4.61 -27.47 -26.97
CA LEU A 9 -5.31 -26.24 -26.54
C LEU A 9 -6.49 -26.54 -25.60
N LEU A 10 -7.18 -27.66 -25.80
CA LEU A 10 -8.28 -28.09 -24.93
C LEU A 10 -7.78 -28.55 -23.56
N ASP A 11 -6.65 -29.26 -23.50
CA ASP A 11 -6.03 -29.69 -22.24
C ASP A 11 -5.42 -28.52 -21.45
N ALA A 12 -4.79 -27.56 -22.14
CA ALA A 12 -4.33 -26.33 -21.51
C ALA A 12 -5.49 -25.50 -20.93
N ARG A 13 -6.64 -25.42 -21.62
CA ARG A 13 -7.86 -24.78 -21.12
C ARG A 13 -8.50 -25.53 -19.95
N LYS A 14 -8.47 -26.87 -19.94
CA LYS A 14 -8.98 -27.66 -18.81
C LYS A 14 -8.13 -27.49 -17.55
N ARG A 15 -6.80 -27.52 -17.67
CA ARG A 15 -5.88 -27.32 -16.52
C ARG A 15 -5.95 -25.92 -15.91
N THR A 16 -6.16 -24.89 -16.74
CA THR A 16 -6.34 -23.51 -16.27
C THR A 16 -7.66 -23.32 -15.53
N ARG A 17 -8.75 -23.97 -15.95
CA ARG A 17 -10.05 -23.94 -15.24
C ARG A 17 -10.01 -24.62 -13.86
N SER A 18 -9.24 -25.70 -13.68
CA SER A 18 -9.18 -26.39 -12.38
C SER A 18 -8.43 -25.62 -11.29
N PHE A 19 -7.61 -24.64 -11.66
CA PHE A 19 -6.76 -23.89 -10.72
C PHE A 19 -7.40 -22.59 -10.20
N ALA A 20 -8.31 -21.98 -10.97
CA ALA A 20 -9.02 -20.76 -10.56
C ALA A 20 -9.84 -20.90 -9.26
N PRO A 21 -10.63 -21.98 -9.04
CA PRO A 21 -11.37 -22.18 -7.79
C PRO A 21 -10.44 -22.35 -6.57
N ARG A 22 -9.27 -22.99 -6.76
CA ARG A 22 -8.29 -23.21 -5.69
C ARG A 22 -7.65 -21.91 -5.19
N PHE A 23 -7.67 -20.85 -5.99
CA PHE A 23 -7.25 -19.51 -5.58
C PHE A 23 -8.42 -18.69 -5.03
N ALA A 24 -9.56 -18.68 -5.73
CA ALA A 24 -10.70 -17.84 -5.37
C ALA A 24 -11.32 -18.21 -4.02
N VAL A 25 -11.50 -19.51 -3.75
CA VAL A 25 -12.17 -19.96 -2.51
C VAL A 25 -11.37 -19.53 -1.27
N PRO A 26 -10.06 -19.83 -1.14
CA PRO A 26 -9.30 -19.36 0.02
C PRO A 26 -9.24 -17.84 0.15
N PHE A 27 -9.13 -17.11 -0.96
CA PHE A 27 -9.13 -15.65 -0.94
C PHE A 27 -10.46 -15.10 -0.41
N LEU A 28 -11.59 -15.58 -0.92
CA LEU A 28 -12.91 -15.14 -0.48
C LEU A 28 -13.17 -15.54 0.98
N CYS A 29 -12.82 -16.76 1.38
CA CYS A 29 -12.89 -17.19 2.77
C CYS A 29 -12.06 -16.27 3.68
N PHE A 30 -10.84 -15.92 3.28
CA PHE A 30 -10.00 -14.98 4.01
C PHE A 30 -10.66 -13.60 4.14
N CYS A 31 -11.19 -13.04 3.05
CA CYS A 31 -11.87 -11.74 3.10
C CYS A 31 -13.13 -11.77 3.98
N ILE A 32 -13.95 -12.82 3.89
CA ILE A 32 -15.15 -12.96 4.73
C ILE A 32 -14.75 -13.09 6.21
N LEU A 33 -13.77 -13.95 6.52
CA LEU A 33 -13.29 -14.12 7.90
C LEU A 33 -12.67 -12.82 8.43
N ALA A 34 -11.86 -12.12 7.63
CA ALA A 34 -11.30 -10.82 8.01
C ALA A 34 -12.43 -9.82 8.29
N ALA A 35 -13.42 -9.69 7.42
CA ALA A 35 -14.56 -8.80 7.61
C ALA A 35 -15.35 -9.12 8.89
N LEU A 36 -15.60 -10.41 9.19
CA LEU A 36 -16.28 -10.83 10.41
C LEU A 36 -15.46 -10.51 11.66
N LEU A 37 -14.18 -10.87 11.68
CA LEU A 37 -13.33 -10.69 12.84
C LEU A 37 -13.05 -9.21 13.14
N VAL A 38 -12.76 -8.39 12.12
CA VAL A 38 -12.56 -6.94 12.32
C VAL A 38 -13.85 -6.21 12.69
N SER A 39 -15.01 -6.72 12.26
CA SER A 39 -16.30 -6.20 12.70
C SER A 39 -16.58 -6.53 14.16
N TRP A 40 -16.02 -7.62 14.69
CA TRP A 40 -16.27 -8.07 16.05
C TRP A 40 -15.24 -7.52 17.06
N TRP A 41 -13.96 -7.47 16.68
CA TRP A 41 -12.86 -6.96 17.52
C TRP A 41 -11.93 -5.98 16.76
N PRO A 42 -12.45 -4.81 16.34
CA PRO A 42 -11.70 -3.88 15.48
C PRO A 42 -10.42 -3.35 16.14
N LEU A 43 -10.44 -3.02 17.43
CA LEU A 43 -9.27 -2.50 18.14
C LEU A 43 -8.17 -3.56 18.27
N GLN A 44 -8.53 -4.75 18.74
CA GLN A 44 -7.58 -5.84 18.94
C GLN A 44 -6.97 -6.28 17.61
N LEU A 45 -7.78 -6.35 16.55
CA LEU A 45 -7.27 -6.69 15.23
C LEU A 45 -6.45 -5.57 14.62
N SER A 46 -6.75 -4.28 14.85
CA SER A 46 -5.85 -3.18 14.46
C SER A 46 -4.47 -3.37 15.09
N ILE A 47 -4.45 -3.63 16.41
CA ILE A 47 -3.22 -3.81 17.18
C ILE A 47 -2.42 -4.99 16.64
N ALA A 48 -3.05 -6.17 16.56
CA ALA A 48 -2.41 -7.41 16.12
C ALA A 48 -1.92 -7.33 14.67
N THR A 49 -2.71 -6.74 13.78
CA THR A 49 -2.39 -6.63 12.35
C THR A 49 -1.17 -5.75 12.13
N VAL A 50 -1.12 -4.58 12.77
CA VAL A 50 0.06 -3.70 12.72
C VAL A 50 1.25 -4.35 13.44
N PHE A 51 1.07 -4.91 14.64
CA PHE A 51 2.14 -5.58 15.40
C PHE A 51 2.85 -6.63 14.55
N LEU A 52 2.08 -7.55 13.96
CA LEU A 52 2.62 -8.71 13.28
C LEU A 52 3.17 -8.37 11.90
N PHE A 53 2.49 -7.48 11.17
CA PHE A 53 2.68 -7.37 9.72
C PHE A 53 3.27 -6.03 9.27
N ALA A 54 3.31 -4.98 10.11
CA ALA A 54 3.84 -3.67 9.72
C ALA A 54 5.33 -3.70 9.31
N GLY A 55 6.17 -4.38 10.07
CA GLY A 55 7.58 -4.57 9.68
C GLY A 55 7.73 -5.47 8.44
N PRO A 56 7.20 -6.70 8.47
CA PRO A 56 7.37 -7.64 7.37
C PRO A 56 6.85 -7.16 6.01
N HIS A 57 5.71 -6.46 5.95
CA HIS A 57 5.18 -6.02 4.65
C HIS A 57 6.10 -4.96 4.02
N ASN A 58 6.58 -3.98 4.80
CA ASN A 58 7.54 -2.98 4.33
C ASN A 58 8.84 -3.60 3.81
N TRP A 59 9.33 -4.63 4.51
CA TRP A 59 10.50 -5.35 4.05
C TRP A 59 10.24 -6.07 2.71
N MET A 60 9.07 -6.71 2.58
CA MET A 60 8.66 -7.37 1.34
C MET A 60 8.45 -6.39 0.18
N GLU A 61 7.86 -5.23 0.44
CA GLU A 61 7.72 -4.12 -0.51
C GLU A 61 9.07 -3.63 -1.00
N LEU A 62 9.97 -3.26 -0.09
CA LEU A 62 11.33 -2.85 -0.41
C LEU A 62 12.01 -3.87 -1.32
N ARG A 63 11.94 -5.15 -0.93
CA ARG A 63 12.53 -6.24 -1.70
C ARG A 63 11.89 -6.37 -3.09
N PHE A 64 10.57 -6.22 -3.19
CA PHE A 64 9.85 -6.25 -4.46
C PHE A 64 10.27 -5.09 -5.38
N PHE A 65 10.42 -3.88 -4.84
CA PHE A 65 10.88 -2.71 -5.58
C PHE A 65 12.33 -2.86 -6.05
N LEU A 66 13.23 -3.32 -5.18
CA LEU A 66 14.62 -3.62 -5.55
C LEU A 66 14.68 -4.65 -6.68
N ALA A 67 13.83 -5.69 -6.65
CA ALA A 67 13.74 -6.70 -7.71
C ALA A 67 13.16 -6.14 -9.03
N SER A 68 12.31 -5.11 -8.95
CA SER A 68 11.66 -4.48 -10.10
C SER A 68 12.50 -3.40 -10.79
N MET A 69 13.61 -2.97 -10.16
CA MET A 69 14.52 -1.98 -10.74
C MET A 69 15.54 -2.60 -11.70
N PRO A 70 15.79 -1.96 -12.86
CA PRO A 70 16.84 -2.39 -13.76
C PRO A 70 18.23 -2.07 -13.17
N ALA A 71 19.22 -2.91 -13.47
CA ALA A 71 20.59 -2.70 -13.01
C ALA A 71 21.22 -1.39 -13.51
N ARG A 72 20.79 -0.91 -14.69
CA ARG A 72 21.17 0.39 -15.26
C ARG A 72 19.91 1.18 -15.57
N TRP A 73 19.84 2.43 -15.12
CA TRP A 73 18.65 3.25 -15.33
C TRP A 73 18.53 3.78 -16.77
N GLY A 74 19.65 4.01 -17.47
CA GLY A 74 19.68 4.45 -18.87
C GLY A 74 18.76 5.65 -19.12
N LYS A 75 17.90 5.55 -20.15
CA LYS A 75 16.88 6.58 -20.47
C LYS A 75 15.84 6.81 -19.36
N SER A 76 15.71 5.89 -18.40
CA SER A 76 14.86 6.06 -17.22
C SER A 76 15.52 6.78 -16.05
N LYS A 77 16.79 7.22 -16.17
CA LYS A 77 17.49 7.99 -15.12
C LYS A 77 16.68 9.17 -14.56
N PRO A 78 16.09 10.09 -15.37
CA PRO A 78 15.33 11.21 -14.83
C PRO A 78 14.09 10.74 -14.05
N PHE A 79 13.41 9.69 -14.52
CA PHE A 79 12.25 9.12 -13.83
C PHE A 79 12.63 8.55 -12.47
N TYR A 80 13.70 7.76 -12.38
CA TYR A 80 14.14 7.18 -11.11
C TYR A 80 14.72 8.23 -10.15
N ALA A 81 15.43 9.24 -10.66
CA ALA A 81 15.93 10.33 -9.84
C ALA A 81 14.79 11.16 -9.23
N VAL A 82 13.79 11.54 -10.03
CA VAL A 82 12.61 12.27 -9.54
C VAL A 82 11.75 11.38 -8.63
N GLY A 83 11.60 10.09 -8.95
CA GLY A 83 10.86 9.14 -8.13
C GLY A 83 11.48 8.97 -6.74
N LEU A 84 12.73 8.51 -6.68
CA LEU A 84 13.39 8.25 -5.39
C LEU A 84 13.72 9.55 -4.63
N GLY A 85 14.07 10.63 -5.34
CA GLY A 85 14.29 11.94 -4.74
C GLY A 85 13.02 12.52 -4.12
N GLY A 86 11.88 12.41 -4.82
CA GLY A 86 10.58 12.83 -4.29
C GLY A 86 10.14 12.02 -3.08
N VAL A 87 10.36 10.70 -3.07
CA VAL A 87 10.13 9.87 -1.87
C VAL A 87 10.91 10.42 -0.67
N ALA A 88 12.21 10.69 -0.83
CA ALA A 88 13.03 11.22 0.25
C ALA A 88 12.56 12.61 0.73
N VAL A 89 12.36 13.56 -0.19
CA VAL A 89 11.97 14.93 0.14
C VAL A 89 10.58 14.99 0.78
N LEU A 90 9.60 14.27 0.22
CA LEU A 90 8.23 14.23 0.76
C LEU A 90 8.20 13.51 2.12
N THR A 91 8.99 12.46 2.31
CA THR A 91 9.11 11.80 3.62
C THR A 91 9.68 12.78 4.65
N ILE A 92 10.80 13.45 4.35
CA ILE A 92 11.41 14.43 5.26
C ILE A 92 10.42 15.56 5.57
N GLY A 93 9.73 16.08 4.55
CA GLY A 93 8.70 17.10 4.73
C GLY A 93 7.55 16.64 5.61
N TYR A 94 7.11 15.39 5.49
CA TYR A 94 6.06 14.80 6.32
C TYR A 94 6.50 14.64 7.78
N VAL A 95 7.70 14.11 8.00
CA VAL A 95 8.29 13.96 9.34
C VAL A 95 8.48 15.33 9.99
N ALA A 96 9.00 16.32 9.25
CA ALA A 96 9.18 17.67 9.75
C ALA A 96 7.84 18.33 10.10
N LEU A 97 6.82 18.18 9.24
CA LEU A 97 5.48 18.66 9.52
C LEU A 97 4.97 18.08 10.84
N TYR A 98 4.96 16.75 10.99
CA TYR A 98 4.51 16.07 12.21
C TYR A 98 5.31 16.47 13.45
N ALA A 99 6.64 16.50 13.37
CA ALA A 99 7.48 16.91 14.50
C ALA A 99 7.19 18.34 14.96
N LEU A 100 6.99 19.26 14.02
CA LEU A 100 6.65 20.65 14.33
C LEU A 100 5.19 20.79 14.82
N GLY A 101 4.26 19.98 14.34
CA GLY A 101 2.86 20.06 14.79
C GLY A 101 2.59 19.46 16.16
N GLN A 102 3.48 18.58 16.63
CA GLN A 102 3.48 18.13 18.03
C GLN A 102 4.14 19.14 18.97
N SER A 103 4.64 20.26 18.43
CA SER A 103 5.26 21.34 19.21
C SER A 103 4.35 22.56 19.27
N TRP A 104 4.59 23.44 20.24
CA TRP A 104 3.88 24.72 20.37
C TRP A 104 4.22 25.73 19.25
N TYR A 105 5.15 25.41 18.34
CA TYR A 105 5.60 26.32 17.28
C TYR A 105 4.59 26.47 16.12
N LEU A 106 3.72 25.48 15.86
CA LEU A 106 2.73 25.56 14.79
C LEU A 106 1.33 25.79 15.38
N SER A 107 0.67 26.86 14.93
CA SER A 107 -0.77 27.03 15.14
C SER A 107 -1.57 26.03 14.29
N ASP A 108 -2.83 25.77 14.66
CA ASP A 108 -3.73 24.89 13.87
C ASP A 108 -3.86 25.34 12.41
N ALA A 109 -3.90 26.65 12.17
CA ALA A 109 -3.94 27.24 10.84
C ALA A 109 -2.65 26.95 10.05
N ALA A 110 -1.48 27.08 10.70
CA ALA A 110 -0.19 26.80 10.08
C ALA A 110 -0.02 25.30 9.79
N TRP A 111 -0.47 24.43 10.71
CA TRP A 111 -0.51 22.98 10.49
C TRP A 111 -1.38 22.62 9.27
N THR A 112 -2.59 23.19 9.20
CA THR A 112 -3.54 22.95 8.10
C THR A 112 -2.97 23.40 6.75
N ALA A 113 -2.36 24.59 6.71
CA ALA A 113 -1.68 25.08 5.51
C ALA A 113 -0.45 24.22 5.14
N GLY A 114 0.29 23.74 6.13
CA GLY A 114 1.41 22.81 5.96
C GLY A 114 0.96 21.48 5.33
N ALA A 115 -0.13 20.90 5.82
CA ALA A 115 -0.72 19.68 5.26
C ALA A 115 -1.20 19.89 3.82
N ALA A 116 -1.88 21.00 3.52
CA ALA A 116 -2.31 21.35 2.17
C ALA A 116 -1.11 21.53 1.21
N THR A 117 -0.04 22.16 1.69
CA THR A 117 1.20 22.36 0.94
C THR A 117 1.90 21.03 0.66
N TRP A 118 2.00 20.15 1.66
CA TRP A 118 2.56 18.81 1.49
C TRP A 118 1.75 17.98 0.48
N ASN A 119 0.42 17.99 0.59
CA ASN A 119 -0.48 17.33 -0.38
C ASN A 119 -0.33 17.88 -1.80
N THR A 120 -0.14 19.20 -1.94
CA THR A 120 0.14 19.83 -3.24
C THR A 120 1.47 19.34 -3.82
N ALA A 121 2.53 19.31 -3.01
CA ALA A 121 3.83 18.81 -3.44
C ALA A 121 3.77 17.33 -3.87
N LEU A 122 3.05 16.49 -3.10
CA LEU A 122 2.76 15.10 -3.44
C LEU A 122 2.10 14.99 -4.83
N LEU A 123 1.01 15.71 -5.05
CA LEU A 123 0.24 15.67 -6.29
C LEU A 123 1.05 16.13 -7.51
N LEU A 124 1.81 17.22 -7.38
CA LEU A 124 2.66 17.72 -8.46
C LEU A 124 3.82 16.76 -8.77
N TRP A 125 4.39 16.12 -7.74
CA TRP A 125 5.38 15.07 -7.92
C TRP A 125 4.81 13.86 -8.66
N LEU A 126 3.60 13.40 -8.32
CA LEU A 126 2.91 12.32 -9.05
C LEU A 126 2.66 12.70 -10.51
N CYS A 127 2.20 13.93 -10.78
CA CYS A 127 2.01 14.44 -12.15
C CYS A 127 3.32 14.44 -12.94
N ALA A 128 4.43 14.87 -12.32
CA ALA A 128 5.75 14.86 -12.92
C ALA A 128 6.20 13.43 -13.27
N LEU A 129 5.97 12.44 -12.39
CA LEU A 129 6.27 11.04 -12.67
C LEU A 129 5.46 10.49 -13.85
N VAL A 130 4.15 10.75 -13.89
CA VAL A 130 3.30 10.35 -15.01
C VAL A 130 3.78 10.98 -16.31
N GLN A 131 4.13 12.26 -16.29
CA GLN A 131 4.62 12.97 -17.48
C GLN A 131 5.98 12.44 -17.96
N LEU A 132 6.92 12.19 -17.05
CA LEU A 132 8.21 11.57 -17.39
C LEU A 132 8.03 10.17 -17.98
N ARG A 133 7.10 9.39 -17.44
CA ARG A 133 6.73 8.08 -17.99
C ARG A 133 6.09 8.21 -19.37
N ALA A 134 5.18 9.15 -19.57
CA ALA A 134 4.52 9.40 -20.85
C ALA A 134 5.53 9.79 -21.94
N ARG A 135 6.52 10.64 -21.61
CA ARG A 135 7.63 10.99 -22.51
C ARG A 135 8.46 9.77 -22.92
N GLN A 136 8.74 8.84 -22.00
CA GLN A 136 9.42 7.58 -22.33
C GLN A 136 8.61 6.71 -23.30
N LEU A 137 7.28 6.74 -23.19
CA LEU A 137 6.36 6.02 -24.06
C LEU A 137 5.97 6.80 -25.33
N LYS A 138 6.51 8.02 -25.52
CA LYS A 138 6.15 8.95 -26.60
C LYS A 138 4.63 9.20 -26.69
N ARG A 139 3.96 9.33 -25.54
CA ARG A 139 2.53 9.64 -25.44
C ARG A 139 2.34 11.00 -24.78
N ASP A 140 1.33 11.74 -25.22
CA ASP A 140 0.89 12.93 -24.49
C ASP A 140 -0.03 12.53 -23.33
N ARG A 141 0.30 13.02 -22.14
CA ARG A 141 -0.51 12.93 -20.92
C ARG A 141 -0.53 14.26 -20.17
N SER A 142 -0.38 15.36 -20.88
CA SER A 142 -0.44 16.73 -20.33
C SER A 142 -1.69 16.99 -19.48
N TRP A 143 -2.82 16.36 -19.83
CA TRP A 143 -4.08 16.40 -19.06
C TRP A 143 -3.92 15.98 -17.58
N VAL A 144 -2.87 15.20 -17.25
CA VAL A 144 -2.59 14.81 -15.86
C VAL A 144 -2.40 16.03 -14.96
N PHE A 145 -1.87 17.14 -15.49
CA PHE A 145 -1.72 18.37 -14.71
C PHE A 145 -3.06 19.07 -14.47
N ALA A 146 -3.99 19.03 -15.40
CA ALA A 146 -5.33 19.58 -15.17
C ALA A 146 -6.03 18.84 -14.02
N VAL A 147 -5.96 17.50 -14.02
CA VAL A 147 -6.47 16.67 -12.92
C VAL A 147 -5.68 16.92 -11.63
N GLY A 148 -4.35 17.03 -11.72
CA GLY A 148 -3.49 17.35 -10.59
C GLY A 148 -3.86 18.66 -9.91
N PHE A 149 -4.06 19.74 -10.68
CA PHE A 149 -4.45 21.03 -10.13
C PHE A 149 -5.86 21.01 -9.54
N ALA A 150 -6.82 20.31 -10.15
CA ALA A 150 -8.14 20.12 -9.57
C ALA A 150 -8.07 19.38 -8.22
N LEU A 151 -7.23 18.35 -8.11
CA LEU A 151 -6.98 17.64 -6.84
C LEU A 151 -6.25 18.52 -5.83
N CYS A 152 -5.32 19.39 -6.25
CA CYS A 152 -4.69 20.37 -5.37
C CYS A 152 -5.75 21.33 -4.80
N SER A 153 -6.68 21.84 -5.62
CA SER A 153 -7.79 22.66 -5.13
C SER A 153 -8.63 21.93 -4.08
N ALA A 154 -8.94 20.65 -4.28
CA ALA A 154 -9.63 19.84 -3.27
C ALA A 154 -8.79 19.66 -1.98
N ALA A 155 -7.48 19.45 -2.12
CA ALA A 155 -6.57 19.32 -0.99
C ALA A 155 -6.42 20.62 -0.17
N TRP A 156 -6.60 21.78 -0.79
CA TRP A 156 -6.65 23.07 -0.09
C TRP A 156 -8.01 23.35 0.53
N LEU A 157 -9.10 22.92 -0.10
CA LEU A 157 -10.46 23.10 0.43
C LEU A 157 -10.69 22.27 1.69
N ALA A 158 -10.15 21.05 1.73
CA ALA A 158 -10.34 20.13 2.85
C ALA A 158 -9.07 19.26 3.09
N PRO A 159 -7.99 19.83 3.65
CA PRO A 159 -6.71 19.13 3.76
C PRO A 159 -6.78 17.83 4.57
N SER A 160 -7.48 17.86 5.72
CA SER A 160 -7.63 16.69 6.58
C SER A 160 -8.44 15.57 5.92
N TRP A 161 -9.49 15.92 5.17
CA TRP A 161 -10.29 14.96 4.40
C TRP A 161 -9.49 14.34 3.27
N PHE A 162 -8.65 15.13 2.60
CA PHE A 162 -7.76 14.63 1.56
C PHE A 162 -6.75 13.62 2.14
N SER A 163 -6.13 13.95 3.27
CA SER A 163 -5.22 13.04 3.97
C SER A 163 -5.93 11.76 4.44
N LEU A 164 -7.16 11.86 4.96
CA LEU A 164 -7.96 10.70 5.34
C LEU A 164 -8.28 9.82 4.12
N ALA A 165 -8.60 10.42 2.97
CA ALA A 165 -8.83 9.66 1.74
C ALA A 165 -7.59 8.86 1.32
N LEU A 166 -6.37 9.40 1.49
CA LEU A 166 -5.13 8.67 1.22
C LEU A 166 -4.98 7.44 2.14
N VAL A 167 -5.34 7.56 3.43
CA VAL A 167 -5.32 6.44 4.39
C VAL A 167 -6.20 5.28 3.89
N TYR A 168 -7.42 5.57 3.43
CA TYR A 168 -8.32 4.53 2.91
C TYR A 168 -7.97 4.03 1.49
N LEU A 169 -7.32 4.86 0.66
CA LEU A 169 -6.95 4.49 -0.71
C LEU A 169 -5.66 3.69 -0.80
N HIS A 170 -4.67 3.96 0.06
CA HIS A 170 -3.37 3.29 0.03
C HIS A 170 -3.48 1.75 0.06
N PRO A 171 -4.29 1.13 0.93
CA PRO A 171 -4.40 -0.33 0.98
C PRO A 171 -4.77 -0.96 -0.38
N LEU A 172 -5.52 -0.23 -1.22
CA LEU A 172 -5.94 -0.68 -2.55
C LEU A 172 -4.78 -0.71 -3.57
N ILE A 173 -3.68 -0.01 -3.31
CA ILE A 173 -2.51 0.01 -4.19
C ILE A 173 -1.87 -1.38 -4.28
N ALA A 174 -1.80 -2.12 -3.17
CA ALA A 174 -1.29 -3.49 -3.16
C ALA A 174 -2.13 -4.44 -4.03
N LEU A 175 -3.45 -4.26 -4.04
CA LEU A 175 -4.35 -5.00 -4.93
C LEU A 175 -4.05 -4.69 -6.39
N TRP A 176 -3.75 -3.44 -6.72
CA TRP A 176 -3.33 -3.09 -8.06
C TRP A 176 -1.98 -3.71 -8.45
N PHE A 177 -0.99 -3.70 -7.55
CA PHE A 177 0.28 -4.41 -7.77
C PHE A 177 0.05 -5.90 -8.02
N LEU A 178 -0.83 -6.53 -7.24
CA LEU A 178 -1.21 -7.93 -7.41
C LEU A 178 -1.84 -8.18 -8.79
N ASP A 179 -2.79 -7.36 -9.26
CA ASP A 179 -3.35 -7.51 -10.62
C ASP A 179 -2.26 -7.49 -11.69
N ARG A 180 -1.34 -6.53 -11.59
CA ARG A 180 -0.23 -6.38 -12.55
C ARG A 180 0.72 -7.56 -12.49
N GLN A 181 0.98 -8.08 -11.30
CA GLN A 181 1.83 -9.25 -11.11
C GLN A 181 1.15 -10.50 -11.67
N LEU A 182 -0.12 -10.75 -11.35
CA LEU A 182 -0.90 -11.86 -11.88
C LEU A 182 -0.97 -11.81 -13.42
N LYS A 183 -1.20 -10.63 -14.01
CA LYS A 183 -1.17 -10.47 -15.47
C LYS A 183 0.13 -10.97 -16.10
N ARG A 184 1.26 -10.84 -15.41
CA ARG A 184 2.59 -11.23 -15.91
C ARG A 184 2.94 -12.68 -15.62
N THR A 185 2.62 -13.18 -14.43
CA THR A 185 3.13 -14.49 -13.96
C THR A 185 2.09 -15.58 -13.84
N ARG A 186 0.81 -15.22 -13.66
CA ARG A 186 -0.32 -16.14 -13.45
C ARG A 186 -1.60 -15.61 -14.13
N PRO A 187 -1.60 -15.38 -15.45
CA PRO A 187 -2.76 -14.79 -16.14
C PRO A 187 -4.04 -15.61 -15.96
N GLU A 188 -3.91 -16.92 -15.73
CA GLU A 188 -5.01 -17.84 -15.43
C GLU A 188 -5.73 -17.55 -14.10
N TRP A 189 -5.07 -16.95 -13.12
CA TRP A 189 -5.70 -16.56 -11.83
C TRP A 189 -6.41 -15.21 -11.90
N ARG A 190 -6.13 -14.42 -12.95
CA ARG A 190 -6.57 -13.02 -13.02
C ARG A 190 -8.09 -12.87 -13.07
N GLY A 191 -8.79 -13.73 -13.82
CA GLY A 191 -10.26 -13.71 -13.87
C GLY A 191 -10.89 -14.01 -12.52
N ALA A 192 -10.38 -15.05 -11.83
CA ALA A 192 -10.81 -15.39 -10.48
C ALA A 192 -10.51 -14.25 -9.48
N TYR A 193 -9.34 -13.63 -9.60
CA TYR A 193 -8.95 -12.46 -8.82
C TYR A 193 -9.88 -11.27 -9.03
N HIS A 194 -10.33 -10.98 -10.25
CA HIS A 194 -11.29 -9.90 -10.51
C HIS A 194 -12.66 -10.16 -9.87
N LEU A 195 -13.13 -11.41 -9.88
CA LEU A 195 -14.35 -11.79 -9.16
C LEU A 195 -14.18 -11.57 -7.65
N CYS A 196 -13.04 -11.98 -7.08
CA CYS A 196 -12.73 -11.72 -5.68
C CYS A 196 -12.64 -10.23 -5.36
N LEU A 197 -12.02 -9.43 -6.24
CA LEU A 197 -11.90 -7.99 -6.08
C LEU A 197 -13.28 -7.31 -6.11
N ALA A 198 -14.19 -7.77 -6.97
CA ALA A 198 -15.57 -7.29 -7.01
C ALA A 198 -16.38 -7.62 -5.75
N ALA A 199 -15.98 -8.63 -4.97
CA ALA A 199 -16.60 -8.94 -3.69
C ALA A 199 -16.20 -7.95 -2.58
N LEU A 200 -15.05 -7.26 -2.67
CA LEU A 200 -14.60 -6.36 -1.61
C LEU A 200 -15.56 -5.17 -1.37
N PRO A 201 -16.04 -4.45 -2.41
CA PRO A 201 -17.05 -3.41 -2.21
C PRO A 201 -18.35 -3.95 -1.59
N VAL A 202 -18.76 -5.17 -1.94
CA VAL A 202 -19.96 -5.81 -1.37
C VAL A 202 -19.76 -6.06 0.13
N LEU A 203 -18.63 -6.62 0.53
CA LEU A 203 -18.29 -6.83 1.94
C LEU A 203 -18.24 -5.51 2.72
N LEU A 204 -17.64 -4.47 2.14
CA LEU A 204 -17.61 -3.13 2.74
C LEU A 204 -19.02 -2.58 2.95
N VAL A 205 -19.88 -2.63 1.93
CA VAL A 205 -21.28 -2.19 2.06
C VAL A 205 -22.02 -2.99 3.14
N MET A 206 -21.83 -4.31 3.19
CA MET A 206 -22.42 -5.15 4.24
C MET A 206 -21.93 -4.76 5.64
N MET A 207 -20.62 -4.54 5.82
CA MET A 207 -20.05 -4.07 7.09
C MET A 207 -20.66 -2.71 7.48
N TRP A 208 -20.77 -1.79 6.53
CA TRP A 208 -21.37 -0.47 6.76
C TRP A 208 -22.84 -0.55 7.18
N ILE A 209 -23.63 -1.40 6.54
CA ILE A 209 -25.02 -1.62 6.93
C ILE A 209 -25.10 -2.20 8.35
N LEU A 210 -24.34 -3.27 8.62
CA LEU A 210 -24.39 -4.00 9.89
C LEU A 210 -23.85 -3.19 11.08
N LEU A 211 -22.82 -2.38 10.87
CA LEU A 211 -22.16 -1.61 11.92
C LEU A 211 -22.61 -0.13 11.96
N SER A 212 -23.53 0.29 11.08
CA SER A 212 -24.04 1.68 11.06
C SER A 212 -24.60 2.16 12.40
N ARG A 213 -25.12 1.23 13.21
CA ARG A 213 -25.69 1.49 14.54
C ARG A 213 -24.81 0.97 15.68
N ALA A 214 -23.60 0.48 15.39
CA ALA A 214 -22.68 0.04 16.42
C ALA A 214 -22.30 1.25 17.29
N PRO A 215 -22.23 1.10 18.63
CA PRO A 215 -21.76 2.18 19.49
C PRO A 215 -20.31 2.55 19.15
N ASN A 216 -19.91 3.76 19.49
CA ASN A 216 -18.51 4.15 19.39
C ASN A 216 -17.63 3.25 20.26
N LEU A 217 -16.43 2.96 19.78
CA LEU A 217 -15.41 2.26 20.56
C LEU A 217 -14.99 3.10 21.77
N PRO A 218 -14.65 2.47 22.90
CA PRO A 218 -14.10 3.18 24.05
C PRO A 218 -12.74 3.78 23.67
N ASP A 219 -12.60 5.10 23.85
CA ASP A 219 -11.41 5.87 23.47
C ASP A 219 -10.82 6.70 24.62
N GLU A 220 -11.16 6.36 25.87
CA GLU A 220 -10.61 7.01 27.08
C GLU A 220 -9.11 6.79 27.25
N GLN A 221 -8.58 5.70 26.69
CA GLN A 221 -7.17 5.37 26.73
C GLN A 221 -6.45 5.89 25.48
N ALA A 222 -5.19 6.33 25.65
CA ALA A 222 -4.40 6.95 24.60
C ALA A 222 -4.28 6.09 23.32
N LEU A 223 -4.12 4.77 23.44
CA LEU A 223 -3.97 3.90 22.28
C LEU A 223 -5.28 3.71 21.48
N PRO A 224 -6.41 3.28 22.09
CA PRO A 224 -7.70 3.28 21.41
C PRO A 224 -8.05 4.63 20.78
N TRP A 225 -7.79 5.74 21.46
CA TRP A 225 -7.98 7.08 20.90
C TRP A 225 -7.15 7.29 19.63
N ARG A 226 -5.85 6.98 19.64
CA ARG A 226 -5.00 7.08 18.43
C ARG A 226 -5.53 6.23 17.28
N ILE A 227 -6.04 5.04 17.57
CA ILE A 227 -6.62 4.13 16.56
C ILE A 227 -7.89 4.73 15.94
N THR A 228 -8.81 5.22 16.76
CA THR A 228 -10.06 5.83 16.27
C THR A 228 -9.79 7.12 15.50
N GLN A 229 -8.83 7.93 15.94
CA GLN A 229 -8.43 9.14 15.22
C GLN A 229 -7.79 8.82 13.87
N HIS A 230 -6.91 7.82 13.80
CA HIS A 230 -6.32 7.40 12.54
C HIS A 230 -7.37 6.91 11.53
N ALA A 231 -8.45 6.28 12.00
CA ALA A 231 -9.58 5.88 11.16
C ALA A 231 -10.52 7.04 10.79
N GLY A 232 -10.33 8.24 11.35
CA GLY A 232 -11.06 9.46 10.99
C GLY A 232 -12.22 9.85 11.91
N ALA A 233 -12.28 9.34 13.14
CA ALA A 233 -13.40 9.58 14.07
C ALA A 233 -13.67 11.08 14.36
N THR A 234 -12.64 11.94 14.37
CA THR A 234 -12.81 13.40 14.53
C THR A 234 -13.33 14.11 13.28
N LEU A 235 -13.11 13.56 12.09
CA LEU A 235 -13.58 14.15 10.83
C LEU A 235 -14.99 13.68 10.49
N LEU A 236 -15.31 12.42 10.81
CA LEU A 236 -16.57 11.75 10.52
C LEU A 236 -17.40 11.59 11.81
N THR A 237 -17.71 12.70 12.48
CA THR A 237 -18.37 12.70 13.81
C THR A 237 -19.76 12.05 13.84
N GLY A 238 -20.42 11.93 12.70
CA GLY A 238 -21.70 11.23 12.54
C GLY A 238 -21.59 9.74 12.22
N VAL A 239 -20.39 9.19 12.15
CA VAL A 239 -20.13 7.78 11.82
C VAL A 239 -19.50 7.08 13.01
N SER A 240 -19.99 5.88 13.32
CA SER A 240 -19.47 5.07 14.42
C SER A 240 -17.97 4.84 14.30
N SER A 241 -17.19 5.16 15.35
CA SER A 241 -15.75 4.87 15.38
C SER A 241 -15.46 3.37 15.29
N HIS A 242 -16.39 2.51 15.72
CA HIS A 242 -16.34 1.07 15.52
C HIS A 242 -16.33 0.72 14.03
N LEU A 243 -17.28 1.28 13.28
CA LEU A 243 -17.37 1.07 11.83
C LEU A 243 -16.12 1.59 11.10
N LEU A 244 -15.64 2.78 11.47
CA LEU A 244 -14.45 3.38 10.85
C LEU A 244 -13.20 2.50 11.07
N VAL A 245 -12.93 2.10 12.32
CA VAL A 245 -11.78 1.24 12.63
C VAL A 245 -11.93 -0.13 11.96
N ALA A 246 -13.12 -0.75 12.00
CA ALA A 246 -13.36 -2.02 11.32
C ALA A 246 -13.09 -1.93 9.81
N THR A 247 -13.55 -0.85 9.17
CA THR A 247 -13.32 -0.59 7.73
C THR A 247 -11.83 -0.43 7.44
N HIS A 248 -11.13 0.39 8.22
CA HIS A 248 -9.71 0.63 8.06
C HIS A 248 -8.90 -0.67 8.21
N VAL A 249 -9.11 -1.40 9.29
CA VAL A 249 -8.39 -2.64 9.60
C VAL A 249 -8.69 -3.74 8.58
N PHE A 250 -9.92 -3.80 8.06
CA PHE A 250 -10.27 -4.72 6.97
C PHE A 250 -9.39 -4.47 5.73
N LEU A 251 -9.29 -3.20 5.31
CA LEU A 251 -8.49 -2.81 4.16
C LEU A 251 -7.00 -3.07 4.40
N GLU A 252 -6.47 -2.70 5.56
CA GLU A 252 -5.08 -3.00 5.94
C GLU A 252 -4.79 -4.50 5.96
N THR A 253 -5.70 -5.32 6.48
CA THR A 253 -5.57 -6.78 6.53
C THR A 253 -5.46 -7.37 5.13
N ILE A 254 -6.28 -6.88 4.18
CA ILE A 254 -6.22 -7.29 2.78
C ILE A 254 -4.92 -6.82 2.12
N HIS A 255 -4.51 -5.59 2.39
CA HIS A 255 -3.26 -5.02 1.90
C HIS A 255 -2.04 -5.85 2.33
N TYR A 256 -1.94 -6.20 3.62
CA TYR A 256 -0.90 -7.08 4.12
C TYR A 256 -1.00 -8.50 3.55
N GLY A 257 -2.21 -9.05 3.40
CA GLY A 257 -2.42 -10.33 2.73
C GLY A 257 -1.91 -10.32 1.28
N ALA A 258 -2.10 -9.22 0.55
CA ALA A 258 -1.59 -9.07 -0.80
C ALA A 258 -0.05 -9.06 -0.84
N TRP A 259 0.60 -8.26 0.01
CA TRP A 259 2.06 -8.14 0.04
C TRP A 259 2.79 -9.35 0.60
N LEU A 260 2.29 -9.92 1.69
CA LEU A 260 2.97 -11.00 2.42
C LEU A 260 2.67 -12.39 1.86
N VAL A 261 1.50 -12.58 1.25
CA VAL A 261 1.06 -13.90 0.79
C VAL A 261 0.92 -13.94 -0.73
N LEU A 262 0.06 -13.10 -1.30
CA LEU A 262 -0.37 -13.28 -2.70
C LEU A 262 0.69 -12.89 -3.73
N ILE A 263 1.36 -11.75 -3.55
CA ILE A 263 2.45 -11.32 -4.44
C ILE A 263 3.61 -12.34 -4.42
N PRO A 264 4.07 -12.82 -3.25
CA PRO A 264 5.06 -13.88 -3.17
C PRO A 264 4.62 -15.17 -3.86
N LEU A 265 3.39 -15.64 -3.63
CA LEU A 265 2.85 -16.84 -4.28
C LEU A 265 2.74 -16.69 -5.80
N ALA A 266 2.33 -15.52 -6.27
CA ALA A 266 2.16 -15.24 -7.69
C ALA A 266 3.50 -15.10 -8.44
N GLY A 267 4.51 -14.49 -7.82
CA GLY A 267 5.72 -14.05 -8.53
C GLY A 267 7.06 -14.60 -8.03
N LEU A 268 7.19 -14.87 -6.73
CA LEU A 268 8.48 -15.19 -6.11
C LEU A 268 8.63 -16.69 -5.79
N GLY A 269 7.52 -17.39 -5.51
CA GLY A 269 7.49 -18.79 -5.10
C GLY A 269 8.26 -19.02 -3.78
N PRO A 270 8.75 -20.24 -3.50
CA PRO A 270 9.51 -20.54 -2.28
C PRO A 270 10.89 -19.84 -2.22
N ARG A 271 11.23 -19.05 -3.24
CA ARG A 271 12.54 -18.42 -3.42
C ARG A 271 12.55 -16.93 -3.09
N VAL A 272 11.58 -16.46 -2.30
CA VAL A 272 11.52 -15.08 -1.78
C VAL A 272 12.87 -14.68 -1.15
N TRP A 273 13.54 -15.59 -0.46
CA TRP A 273 14.81 -15.28 0.22
C TRP A 273 16.03 -15.18 -0.71
N ARG A 274 15.94 -15.61 -1.97
CA ARG A 274 17.12 -15.63 -2.85
C ARG A 274 17.37 -14.25 -3.48
N MET A 275 18.56 -13.71 -3.25
CA MET A 275 19.02 -12.43 -3.80
C MET A 275 19.48 -12.54 -5.26
N ASP A 276 19.72 -13.76 -5.77
CA ASP A 276 20.14 -14.04 -7.14
C ASP A 276 19.15 -13.55 -8.22
N ARG A 277 17.90 -13.30 -7.84
CA ARG A 277 16.86 -12.78 -8.72
C ARG A 277 16.72 -11.26 -8.73
N ILE A 278 17.48 -10.55 -7.90
CA ILE A 278 17.44 -9.09 -7.87
C ILE A 278 18.50 -8.58 -8.85
N PRO A 279 18.14 -7.95 -9.98
CA PRO A 279 19.11 -7.52 -11.00
C PRO A 279 20.20 -6.61 -10.44
N LEU A 280 19.81 -5.72 -9.49
CA LEU A 280 20.73 -4.85 -8.77
C LEU A 280 21.71 -5.59 -7.85
N ALA A 281 21.37 -6.80 -7.41
CA ALA A 281 22.19 -7.61 -6.50
C ALA A 281 23.19 -8.53 -7.22
N VAL A 282 23.01 -8.79 -8.51
CA VAL A 282 23.83 -9.74 -9.27
C VAL A 282 24.66 -9.07 -10.37
N SER A 283 24.15 -7.98 -10.95
CA SER A 283 24.86 -7.29 -12.03
C SER A 283 26.11 -6.57 -11.52
N ARG A 284 27.24 -6.69 -12.24
CA ARG A 284 28.45 -5.89 -12.00
C ARG A 284 28.19 -4.38 -12.09
N ALA A 285 27.21 -3.97 -12.89
CA ALA A 285 26.80 -2.57 -13.02
C ALA A 285 25.67 -2.18 -12.05
N GLY A 286 25.17 -3.14 -11.26
CA GLY A 286 24.25 -2.89 -10.16
C GLY A 286 25.00 -2.53 -8.88
N TRP A 287 24.26 -2.46 -7.77
CA TRP A 287 24.78 -2.03 -6.47
C TRP A 287 24.61 -3.15 -5.43
N PRO A 288 25.32 -4.29 -5.58
CA PRO A 288 25.04 -5.49 -4.81
C PRO A 288 25.23 -5.32 -3.30
N ARG A 289 26.24 -4.55 -2.89
CA ARG A 289 26.50 -4.24 -1.49
C ARG A 289 25.38 -3.39 -0.89
N ALA A 290 24.93 -2.37 -1.61
CA ALA A 290 23.85 -1.49 -1.15
C ALA A 290 22.51 -2.23 -1.05
N VAL A 291 22.18 -3.08 -2.04
CA VAL A 291 20.97 -3.92 -1.98
C VAL A 291 21.01 -4.87 -0.79
N ARG A 292 22.12 -5.56 -0.57
CA ARG A 292 22.27 -6.47 0.57
C ARG A 292 22.17 -5.71 1.89
N ALA A 293 22.85 -4.58 2.00
CA ALA A 293 22.78 -3.73 3.19
C ALA A 293 21.35 -3.25 3.45
N ALA A 294 20.62 -2.80 2.42
CA ALA A 294 19.23 -2.36 2.56
C ALA A 294 18.30 -3.49 3.01
N LEU A 295 18.45 -4.71 2.48
CA LEU A 295 17.65 -5.86 2.89
C LEU A 295 17.98 -6.32 4.32
N ILE A 296 19.25 -6.34 4.71
CA ILE A 296 19.66 -6.68 6.09
C ILE A 296 19.14 -5.61 7.05
N PHE A 297 19.36 -4.33 6.73
CA PHE A 297 18.89 -3.22 7.53
C PHE A 297 17.37 -3.24 7.69
N GLY A 298 16.62 -3.45 6.60
CA GLY A 298 15.17 -3.59 6.67
C GLY A 298 14.72 -4.77 7.55
N ALA A 299 15.44 -5.91 7.53
CA ALA A 299 15.14 -7.03 8.41
C ALA A 299 15.43 -6.71 9.88
N LEU A 300 16.51 -5.97 10.17
CA LEU A 300 16.78 -5.47 11.52
C LEU A 300 15.70 -4.49 11.98
N VAL A 301 15.22 -3.60 11.10
CA VAL A 301 14.10 -2.69 11.40
C VAL A 301 12.83 -3.49 11.74
N VAL A 302 12.54 -4.59 11.04
CA VAL A 302 11.41 -5.47 11.39
C VAL A 302 11.54 -6.00 12.82
N LEU A 303 12.72 -6.50 13.20
CA LEU A 303 12.96 -7.01 14.55
C LEU A 303 12.83 -5.90 15.61
N LEU A 304 13.40 -4.72 15.33
CA LEU A 304 13.29 -3.56 16.21
C LEU A 304 11.83 -3.10 16.37
N LEU A 305 11.02 -3.14 15.31
CA LEU A 305 9.60 -2.84 15.38
C LEU A 305 8.85 -3.85 16.27
N TRP A 306 9.11 -5.15 16.13
CA TRP A 306 8.49 -6.15 17.01
C TRP A 306 8.87 -5.97 18.48
N ILE A 307 10.16 -5.73 18.77
CA ILE A 307 10.61 -5.44 20.13
C ILE A 307 9.95 -4.16 20.64
N GLY A 308 9.98 -3.08 19.85
CA GLY A 308 9.37 -1.81 20.19
C GLY A 308 7.88 -1.95 20.48
N PHE A 309 7.13 -2.63 19.61
CA PHE A 309 5.71 -2.87 19.83
C PHE A 309 5.42 -3.74 21.06
N GLY A 310 6.34 -4.64 21.44
CA GLY A 310 6.21 -5.45 22.65
C GLY A 310 6.49 -4.67 23.93
N VAL A 311 7.35 -3.65 23.88
CA VAL A 311 7.73 -2.81 25.04
C VAL A 311 6.81 -1.61 25.20
N ASP A 312 6.61 -0.83 24.13
CA ASP A 312 5.74 0.35 24.09
C ASP A 312 5.07 0.43 22.72
N TYR A 313 3.87 -0.14 22.66
CA TYR A 313 3.09 -0.19 21.43
C TYR A 313 2.71 1.20 20.92
N ALA A 314 2.29 2.11 21.81
CA ALA A 314 1.76 3.41 21.41
C ALA A 314 2.85 4.29 20.80
N THR A 315 4.00 4.41 21.47
CA THR A 315 5.13 5.20 20.97
C THR A 315 5.70 4.58 19.68
N THR A 316 5.86 3.26 19.64
CA THR A 316 6.37 2.57 18.44
C THR A 316 5.43 2.75 17.26
N ARG A 317 4.11 2.73 17.49
CA ARG A 317 3.09 3.01 16.47
C ARG A 317 3.26 4.42 15.90
N ASP A 318 3.38 5.44 16.74
CA ASP A 318 3.50 6.83 16.28
C ASP A 318 4.77 7.03 15.43
N ILE A 319 5.91 6.49 15.90
CA ILE A 319 7.17 6.52 15.15
C ILE A 319 7.00 5.77 13.82
N TYR A 320 6.44 4.55 13.88
CA TYR A 320 6.23 3.73 12.70
C TYR A 320 5.39 4.47 11.64
N PHE A 321 4.20 4.97 11.98
CA PHE A 321 3.32 5.65 11.02
C PHE A 321 3.89 6.97 10.50
N THR A 322 4.75 7.64 11.28
CA THR A 322 5.48 8.83 10.82
C THR A 322 6.45 8.49 9.67
N PHE A 323 7.16 7.37 9.78
CA PHE A 323 8.07 6.90 8.73
C PHE A 323 7.39 6.04 7.65
N ALA A 324 6.22 5.47 7.94
CA ALA A 324 5.46 4.63 7.01
C ALA A 324 5.10 5.39 5.72
N MET A 325 4.98 6.72 5.79
CA MET A 325 4.81 7.53 4.58
C MET A 325 5.87 7.25 3.50
N ALA A 326 7.09 6.87 3.88
CA ALA A 326 8.15 6.53 2.93
C ALA A 326 7.81 5.35 2.01
N HIS A 327 7.19 4.28 2.53
CA HIS A 327 6.86 3.10 1.71
C HIS A 327 5.64 3.38 0.81
N VAL A 328 4.63 4.07 1.35
CA VAL A 328 3.46 4.54 0.58
C VAL A 328 3.91 5.41 -0.61
N LEU A 329 4.85 6.33 -0.39
CA LEU A 329 5.44 7.12 -1.47
C LEU A 329 6.25 6.24 -2.43
N ALA A 330 7.03 5.29 -1.90
CA ALA A 330 7.83 4.39 -2.73
C ALA A 330 6.97 3.53 -3.67
N GLU A 331 5.72 3.21 -3.35
CA GLU A 331 4.81 2.50 -4.26
C GLU A 331 4.56 3.26 -5.57
N ALA A 332 4.43 4.59 -5.54
CA ALA A 332 3.95 5.36 -6.67
C ALA A 332 4.85 5.29 -7.94
N PRO A 333 6.18 5.51 -7.89
CA PRO A 333 7.04 5.38 -9.06
C PRO A 333 6.99 3.98 -9.68
N PHE A 334 6.88 2.94 -8.86
CA PHE A 334 6.81 1.56 -9.35
C PHE A 334 5.48 1.28 -10.00
N LEU A 335 4.38 1.72 -9.39
CA LEU A 335 3.05 1.60 -9.95
C LEU A 335 2.91 2.32 -11.30
N ILE A 336 3.38 3.57 -11.38
CA ILE A 336 3.37 4.37 -12.61
C ILE A 336 4.19 3.71 -13.72
N ARG A 337 5.30 3.04 -13.39
CA ARG A 337 6.10 2.29 -14.36
C ARG A 337 5.36 1.06 -14.91
N LEU A 338 4.36 0.55 -14.20
CA LEU A 338 3.49 -0.55 -14.65
C LEU A 338 2.35 -0.07 -15.58
N LEU A 339 2.15 1.24 -15.72
CA LEU A 339 1.30 1.88 -16.73
C LEU A 339 2.01 1.96 -18.09
#